data_AF-A0A381PRN2-F1
#
_entry.id   AF-A0A381PRN2-F1
#
_cell.length_a   1.000
_cell.length_b   1.000
_cell.length_c   1.000
_cell.angle_alpha   90.00
_cell.angle_beta   90.00
_cell.angle_gamma   90.00
#
_symmetry.space_group_name_H-M   'P 1'
#
loop_
_entity.id
_entity.type
_entity.pdbx_description
1 polymer ?
#
loop_
_entity_poly.entity_id
_entity_poly.type
_entity_poly.pdbx_seq_one_letter_code
_entity_poly.pdbx_strand_id
1 'polypeptide(L)'
;MNDILENNLLLIILILWGIPSIYFRSKFRKIVYKTEDWKINIMPLFTKEIKGLFLNMHPDDKNYIKVRNSYRLYLLVYLILFIIFMNNKIFFI
;
A
#
# COMPACT_ATOMS: atom_id res chain seq x y z
N MET A 1 -25.79 -15.74 -10.85
CA MET A 1 -24.72 -15.78 -9.82
C MET A 1 -23.35 -15.53 -10.45
N ASN A 2 -23.04 -16.16 -11.59
CA ASN A 2 -21.82 -15.87 -12.37
C ASN A 2 -21.75 -14.41 -12.84
N ASP A 3 -22.83 -13.82 -13.35
CA ASP A 3 -22.83 -12.43 -13.85
C ASP A 3 -22.52 -11.38 -12.76
N ILE A 4 -22.98 -11.60 -11.53
CA ILE A 4 -22.68 -10.70 -10.39
C ILE A 4 -21.20 -10.81 -9.99
N LEU A 5 -20.64 -12.02 -10.08
CA LEU A 5 -19.23 -12.27 -9.78
C LEU A 5 -18.32 -11.68 -10.86
N GLU A 6 -18.67 -11.84 -12.13
CA GLU A 6 -17.95 -11.28 -13.28
C GLU A 6 -17.96 -9.74 -13.25
N ASN A 7 -19.13 -9.13 -13.02
CA ASN A 7 -19.28 -7.67 -12.96
C ASN A 7 -18.53 -7.03 -11.78
N ASN A 8 -18.23 -7.79 -10.73
CA ASN A 8 -17.53 -7.31 -9.52
C ASN A 8 -16.13 -7.88 -9.35
N LEU A 9 -15.62 -8.66 -10.31
CA LEU A 9 -14.33 -9.35 -10.19
C LEU A 9 -13.19 -8.38 -9.86
N LEU A 10 -13.14 -7.23 -10.53
CA LEU A 10 -12.11 -6.22 -10.32
C LEU A 10 -12.20 -5.58 -8.92
N LEU A 11 -13.41 -5.39 -8.40
CA LEU A 11 -13.63 -4.91 -7.03
C LEU A 11 -13.13 -5.93 -6.00
N ILE A 12 -13.43 -7.22 -6.23
CA ILE A 12 -12.96 -8.31 -5.37
C ILE A 12 -11.43 -8.37 -5.38
N ILE A 13 -10.81 -8.30 -6.57
CA ILE A 13 -9.35 -8.24 -6.71
C ILE A 13 -8.79 -7.05 -5.93
N LEU A 14 -9.40 -5.86 -6.05
CA LEU A 14 -8.93 -4.66 -5.33
C LEU A 14 -9.02 -4.82 -3.80
N ILE A 15 -10.10 -5.40 -3.29
CA ILE A 15 -10.29 -5.68 -1.85
C ILE A 15 -9.25 -6.70 -1.37
N LEU A 16 -9.12 -7.82 -2.07
CA LEU A 16 -8.14 -8.88 -1.72
C LEU A 16 -6.71 -8.34 -1.80
N TRP A 17 -6.40 -7.54 -2.82
CA TRP A 17 -5.10 -6.90 -2.96
C TRP A 17 -4.86 -5.87 -1.86
N GLY A 18 -5.90 -5.29 -1.26
CA GLY A 18 -5.81 -4.39 -0.11
C GLY A 18 -5.39 -5.08 1.20
N ILE A 19 -5.62 -6.39 1.35
CA ILE A 19 -5.32 -7.11 2.61
C ILE A 19 -3.81 -7.10 2.93
N PRO A 20 -2.90 -7.41 1.99
CA PRO A 20 -1.45 -7.30 2.21
C PRO A 20 -0.95 -5.91 2.61
N SER A 21 -1.73 -4.84 2.42
CA SER A 21 -1.32 -3.46 2.76
C SER A 21 -0.92 -3.34 4.22
N ILE A 22 -1.57 -4.08 5.11
CA ILE A 22 -1.31 -4.08 6.56
C ILE A 22 0.12 -4.55 6.83
N TYR A 23 0.56 -5.62 6.16
CA TYR A 23 1.91 -6.16 6.30
C TYR A 23 2.97 -5.16 5.81
N PHE A 24 2.84 -4.68 4.58
CA PHE A 24 3.82 -3.75 4.00
C PHE A 24 3.88 -2.43 4.76
N ARG A 25 2.72 -1.86 5.12
CA ARG A 25 2.63 -0.63 5.91
C ARG A 25 3.26 -0.81 7.30
N SER A 26 2.97 -1.92 7.98
CA SER A 26 3.53 -2.17 9.32
C SER A 26 5.05 -2.29 9.30
N LYS A 27 5.59 -3.07 8.36
CA LYS A 27 7.03 -3.23 8.21
C LYS A 27 7.72 -1.90 7.87
N PHE A 28 7.11 -1.10 6.99
CA PHE A 28 7.62 0.21 6.63
C PHE A 28 7.62 1.17 7.82
N ARG A 29 6.51 1.26 8.58
CA ARG A 29 6.40 2.11 9.76
C ARG A 29 7.42 1.76 10.82
N LYS A 30 7.58 0.47 11.15
CA LYS A 30 8.57 0.04 12.14
C LYS A 30 9.99 0.51 11.80
N ILE A 31 10.41 0.37 10.54
CA ILE A 31 11.74 0.83 10.09
C ILE A 31 11.84 2.35 10.10
N VAL A 32 10.85 3.06 9.55
CA VAL A 32 10.86 4.54 9.44
C VAL A 32 10.85 5.23 10.81
N TYR A 33 10.12 4.67 11.77
CA TYR A 33 10.07 5.19 13.13
C TYR A 33 11.13 4.59 14.06
N LYS A 34 11.94 3.63 13.56
CA LYS A 34 12.95 2.89 14.34
C LYS A 34 12.39 2.32 15.64
N THR A 35 11.27 1.60 15.52
CA THR A 35 10.60 0.95 16.65
C THR A 35 10.11 -0.43 16.23
N GLU A 36 10.09 -1.36 17.19
CA GLU A 36 9.48 -2.67 17.02
C GLU A 36 8.04 -2.73 17.57
N ASP A 37 7.58 -1.65 18.22
CA ASP A 37 6.28 -1.59 18.87
C ASP A 37 5.13 -1.67 17.87
N TRP A 38 4.22 -2.62 18.09
CA TRP A 38 3.03 -2.77 17.25
C TRP A 38 2.10 -1.55 17.29
N LYS A 39 2.14 -0.77 18.39
CA LYS A 39 1.35 0.45 18.59
C LYS A 39 1.56 1.47 17.47
N ILE A 40 2.73 1.47 16.83
CA ILE A 40 3.01 2.39 15.71
C ILE A 40 1.98 2.26 14.59
N ASN A 41 1.33 1.11 14.41
CA ASN A 41 0.35 0.90 13.34
C ASN A 41 -1.00 1.58 13.59
N ILE A 42 -1.32 1.86 14.85
CA ILE A 42 -2.57 2.54 15.25
C ILE A 42 -2.36 4.05 15.36
N MET A 43 -1.15 4.49 15.70
CA MET A 43 -0.85 5.91 15.87
C MET A 43 -1.12 6.72 14.59
N PRO A 44 -1.77 7.90 14.65
CA PRO A 44 -2.04 8.74 13.48
C PRO A 44 -0.83 9.62 13.10
N LEU A 45 0.38 9.04 13.13
CA LEU A 45 1.60 9.68 12.64
C LEU A 45 1.73 9.37 11.15
N PHE A 46 2.09 10.37 10.34
CA PHE A 46 2.26 10.24 8.87
C PHE A 46 3.47 10.98 8.32
N THR A 47 4.03 11.96 9.04
CA THR A 47 5.07 12.86 8.51
C THR A 47 6.34 12.10 8.12
N LYS A 48 6.80 11.15 8.94
CA LYS A 48 7.96 10.32 8.60
C LYS A 48 7.66 9.32 7.49
N GLU A 49 6.43 8.82 7.37
CA GLU A 49 6.03 7.94 6.29
C GLU A 49 6.09 8.65 4.94
N ILE A 50 5.54 9.86 4.84
CA ILE A 50 5.61 10.66 3.60
C ILE A 50 7.07 10.93 3.25
N LYS A 51 7.88 11.38 4.22
CA LYS A 51 9.33 11.58 3.99
C LYS A 51 10.01 10.28 3.58
N GLY A 52 9.72 9.15 4.21
CA GLY A 52 10.30 7.86 3.87
C GLY A 52 9.83 7.30 2.53
N LEU A 53 8.63 7.66 2.08
CA LEU A 53 8.04 7.24 0.81
C LEU A 53 8.49 8.08 -0.36
N PHE A 54 8.93 9.32 -0.18
CA PHE A 54 9.35 10.18 -1.30
C PHE A 54 10.82 10.61 -1.22
N LEU A 55 11.40 10.65 -0.04
CA LEU A 55 12.80 10.99 0.21
C LEU A 55 13.59 9.77 0.71
N ASN A 56 14.92 9.90 0.74
CA ASN A 56 15.80 8.88 1.29
C ASN A 56 16.27 9.27 2.69
N MET A 57 15.56 8.83 3.73
CA MET A 57 15.88 9.18 5.12
C MET A 57 17.08 8.41 5.69
N HIS A 58 17.29 7.18 5.21
CA HIS A 58 18.33 6.27 5.70
C HIS A 58 19.08 5.64 4.50
N PRO A 59 19.90 6.41 3.78
CA PRO A 59 20.56 5.95 2.56
C PRO A 59 21.51 4.75 2.78
N ASP A 60 22.11 4.63 3.96
CA ASP A 60 23.07 3.57 4.26
C ASP A 60 22.40 2.27 4.76
N ASP A 61 21.11 2.32 5.08
CA ASP A 61 20.36 1.17 5.55
C ASP A 61 19.75 0.40 4.37
N LYS A 62 20.44 -0.70 3.99
CA LYS A 62 20.00 -1.61 2.92
C LYS A 62 18.64 -2.24 3.21
N ASN A 63 18.31 -2.52 4.49
CA ASN A 63 17.03 -3.11 4.86
C ASN A 63 15.90 -2.08 4.68
N TYR A 64 16.13 -0.83 5.09
CA TYR A 64 15.19 0.27 4.83
C TYR A 64 14.95 0.47 3.33
N ILE A 65 16.00 0.52 2.50
CA ILE A 65 15.85 0.67 1.05
C ILE A 65 15.00 -0.46 0.47
N LYS A 66 15.28 -1.71 0.86
CA LYS A 66 14.52 -2.88 0.42
C LYS A 66 13.05 -2.78 0.80
N VAL A 67 12.74 -2.52 2.07
CA VAL A 67 11.36 -2.42 2.55
C VAL A 67 10.62 -1.25 1.91
N ARG A 68 11.25 -0.07 1.80
CA ARG A 68 10.66 1.09 1.12
C ARG A 68 10.33 0.76 -0.33
N ASN A 69 11.25 0.16 -1.07
CA ASN A 69 11.04 -0.12 -2.49
C ASN A 69 9.96 -1.18 -2.70
N SER A 70 9.93 -2.23 -1.88
CA SER A 70 8.83 -3.21 -1.89
C SER A 70 7.48 -2.57 -1.57
N TYR A 71 7.42 -1.68 -0.59
CA TYR A 71 6.17 -0.99 -0.25
C TYR A 71 5.72 -0.02 -1.35
N ARG A 72 6.64 0.75 -1.94
CA ARG A 72 6.36 1.63 -3.10
C ARG A 72 5.84 0.83 -4.29
N LEU A 73 6.44 -0.31 -4.62
CA LEU A 73 5.98 -1.17 -5.71
C LEU A 73 4.56 -1.68 -5.44
N TYR A 74 4.30 -2.16 -4.21
CA TYR A 74 2.96 -2.59 -3.81
C TYR A 74 1.92 -1.46 -3.95
N LEU A 75 2.24 -0.26 -3.47
CA LEU A 75 1.38 0.92 -3.60
C LEU A 75 1.15 1.31 -5.07
N LEU A 76 2.17 1.20 -5.92
CA LEU A 76 2.06 1.49 -7.35
C LEU A 76 1.10 0.51 -8.03
N VAL A 77 1.23 -0.80 -7.76
CA VAL A 77 0.30 -1.81 -8.30
C VAL A 77 -1.12 -1.56 -7.78
N TYR A 78 -1.26 -1.28 -6.49
CA TYR A 78 -2.56 -0.94 -5.90
C TYR A 78 -3.20 0.29 -6.60
N LEU A 79 -2.41 1.34 -6.85
CA LEU A 79 -2.86 2.54 -7.54
C LEU A 79 -3.28 2.25 -8.98
N ILE A 80 -2.52 1.44 -9.72
CA ILE A 80 -2.86 1.04 -11.10
C ILE A 80 -4.19 0.26 -11.11
N LEU A 81 -4.35 -0.73 -10.22
CA LEU A 81 -5.60 -1.49 -10.10
C LEU A 81 -6.79 -0.57 -9.76
N PHE A 82 -6.58 0.40 -8.87
CA PHE A 82 -7.60 1.38 -8.51
C PHE A 82 -7.98 2.28 -9.70
N ILE A 83 -7.01 2.77 -10.48
CA ILE A 83 -7.27 3.58 -11.67
C ILE A 83 -8.05 2.78 -12.72
N ILE A 84 -7.65 1.52 -12.98
CA ILE A 84 -8.38 0.63 -13.90
C ILE A 84 -9.82 0.42 -13.41
N PHE A 85 -10.01 0.22 -12.10
CA PHE A 85 -11.35 0.09 -11.51
C PHE A 85 -12.20 1.35 -11.69
N MET A 86 -11.64 2.53 -11.40
CA MET A 86 -12.35 3.80 -11.56
C MET A 86 -12.73 4.08 -13.01
N ASN A 87 -11.80 3.85 -13.95
CA ASN A 87 -12.05 4.05 -15.38
C ASN A 87 -13.12 3.09 -15.91
N ASN A 88 -13.11 1.82 -15.49
CA ASN A 88 -14.17 0.89 -15.83
C ASN A 88 -15.53 1.37 -15.33
N LYS A 89 -15.63 1.91 -14.10
CA LYS A 89 -16.90 2.43 -13.58
C LYS A 89 -17.38 3.71 -14.26
N ILE A 90 -16.48 4.62 -14.63
CA ILE A 90 -16.82 5.88 -15.30
C ILE A 90 -17.45 5.64 -16.67
N PHE A 91 -17.09 4.57 -17.38
CA PHE A 91 -17.67 4.23 -18.68
C PHE A 91 -19.12 3.72 -18.61
N PHE A 92 -19.63 3.39 -17.42
CA PHE A 92 -21.00 2.91 -17.20
C PHE A 92 -21.91 3.92 -16.49
N ILE A 93 -21.49 5.20 -16.42
CA ILE A 93 -22.29 6.35 -15.97
C ILE A 93 -22.53 7.24 -17.19
#